data_AF-A0A1S8N288-F1
#
_entry.id   AF-A0A1S8N288-F1
#
_cell.length_a   1.000
_cell.length_b   1.000
_cell.length_c   1.000
_cell.angle_alpha   90.00
_cell.angle_beta   90.00
_cell.angle_gamma   90.00
#
_symmetry.space_group_name_H-M   'P 1'
#
loop_
_entity.id
_entity.type
_entity.pdbx_description
1 polymer ?
#
loop_
_entity_poly.entity_id
_entity_poly.type
_entity_poly.pdbx_seq_one_letter_code
_entity_poly.pdbx_strand_id
1 'polypeptide(L)'
;MILGDKLIIMINRDFYFIKQSTGDIWIFYFRANQGIIYKTFKKNSWSEDHILTKNALKNFSVTLFQDNSINVLYQDLEGKIILSEYIEEKWNKKIILTNEKKDLFKIYFKTFVNRNKLQIIFSIFNKENTTATLFHQVLDEKNKLSKPKILDIVKYDYEVPFILYSSDNKDTIIMYQRFIGSHEIGYQTFNKNLKKWSNFNSIDKSKYPFNMNEIRLAILSYENEKNQLTTQLKHELEEQKAQNFFYEKKFKAINKAHNKFIALKNELNENVTLLQESLRDKEKKLKLLENSNIEKEIKIRSLEQELSQDKIKILYLMGKVRNLNTAIRIRYTSIYRNFNMYQ
;
A
#
# COMPACT_ATOMS: atom_id res chain seq x y z
N MET A 1 16.88 3.18 8.39
CA MET A 1 15.81 2.69 7.49
C MET A 1 14.97 1.71 8.29
N ILE A 2 13.75 2.13 8.64
CA ILE A 2 12.80 1.35 9.45
C ILE A 2 12.06 0.39 8.53
N LEU A 3 12.54 -0.86 8.52
CA LEU A 3 11.79 -2.08 8.19
C LEU A 3 12.57 -3.26 8.77
N GLY A 4 12.32 -3.45 10.05
CA GLY A 4 12.86 -4.46 10.95
C GLY A 4 12.50 -3.97 12.35
N ASP A 5 11.83 -4.77 13.18
CA ASP A 5 11.37 -4.37 14.53
C ASP A 5 12.51 -4.05 15.51
N LYS A 6 13.74 -3.98 15.00
CA LYS A 6 14.98 -3.81 15.72
C LYS A 6 15.67 -2.53 15.28
N LEU A 7 16.13 -1.75 16.25
CA LEU A 7 16.81 -0.50 15.99
C LEU A 7 17.94 -0.34 17.00
N ILE A 8 19.14 0.02 16.55
CA ILE A 8 20.21 0.50 17.42
C ILE A 8 20.55 1.90 16.95
N ILE A 9 20.41 2.89 17.83
CA ILE A 9 20.89 4.24 17.61
C ILE A 9 22.02 4.50 18.61
N MET A 10 23.20 4.77 18.08
CA MET A 10 24.30 5.31 18.87
C MET A 10 24.19 6.84 18.82
N ILE A 11 23.78 7.46 19.92
CA ILE A 11 23.68 8.92 20.02
C ILE A 11 25.06 9.51 20.28
N ASN A 12 25.83 8.88 21.18
CA ASN A 12 27.23 9.22 21.43
C ASN A 12 28.07 7.97 21.78
N ARG A 13 29.40 8.12 21.93
CA ARG A 13 30.33 7.03 22.27
C ARG A 13 29.97 6.29 23.55
N ASP A 14 29.26 6.97 24.43
CA ASP A 14 28.91 6.58 25.79
C ASP A 14 27.39 6.45 25.99
N PHE A 15 26.60 6.45 24.91
CA PHE A 15 25.14 6.37 24.98
C PHE A 15 24.54 5.62 23.79
N TYR A 16 23.84 4.53 24.08
CA TYR A 16 23.20 3.66 23.10
C TYR A 16 21.72 3.49 23.42
N PHE A 17 20.90 3.56 22.38
CA PHE A 17 19.46 3.27 22.42
C PHE A 17 19.19 2.05 21.56
N ILE A 18 18.48 1.06 22.10
CA ILE A 18 18.18 -0.20 21.42
C ILE A 18 16.70 -0.49 21.52
N LYS A 19 16.06 -0.86 20.41
CA LYS A 19 14.72 -1.43 20.37
C LYS A 19 14.83 -2.89 19.95
N GLN A 20 14.33 -3.79 20.79
CA GLN A 20 14.22 -5.22 20.48
C GLN A 20 12.96 -5.48 19.65
N SER A 21 12.89 -6.63 18.97
CA SER A 21 11.70 -6.97 18.15
C SER A 21 10.44 -7.19 18.98
N THR A 22 10.57 -7.41 20.28
CA THR A 22 9.46 -7.47 21.24
C THR A 22 8.82 -6.11 21.52
N GLY A 23 9.45 -5.02 21.05
CA GLY A 23 9.06 -3.65 21.39
C GLY A 23 9.76 -3.11 22.65
N ASP A 24 10.44 -3.95 23.42
CA ASP A 24 11.23 -3.54 24.57
C ASP A 24 12.36 -2.58 24.15
N ILE A 25 12.55 -1.52 24.93
CA ILE A 25 13.60 -0.53 24.69
C ILE A 25 14.66 -0.66 25.77
N TRP A 26 15.92 -0.53 25.37
CA TRP A 26 17.07 -0.52 26.25
C TRP A 26 17.88 0.75 26.01
N ILE A 27 18.34 1.34 27.10
CA ILE A 27 19.30 2.44 27.07
C ILE A 27 20.54 1.97 27.80
N PHE A 28 21.70 2.10 27.18
CA PHE A 28 23.00 1.87 27.81
C PHE A 28 23.77 3.17 27.84
N TYR A 29 24.39 3.49 28.97
CA TYR A 29 25.22 4.67 29.08
C TYR A 29 26.34 4.52 30.10
N PHE A 30 27.38 5.34 29.96
CA PHE A 30 28.47 5.40 30.92
C PHE A 30 28.28 6.58 31.89
N ARG A 31 28.48 6.35 33.18
CA ARG A 31 28.55 7.40 34.20
C ARG A 31 29.87 7.28 34.96
N ALA A 32 30.60 8.39 35.07
CA ALA A 32 31.85 8.43 35.83
C ALA A 32 31.60 7.91 37.26
N ASN A 33 32.54 7.12 37.79
CA ASN A 33 32.49 6.44 39.11
C ASN A 33 31.40 5.36 39.29
N GLN A 34 30.53 5.13 38.29
CA GLN A 34 29.52 4.06 38.34
C GLN A 34 29.73 3.00 37.25
N GLY A 35 30.41 3.35 36.16
CA GLY A 35 30.71 2.46 35.04
C GLY A 35 29.61 2.42 34.00
N ILE A 36 29.34 1.25 33.42
CA ILE A 36 28.32 1.07 32.38
C ILE A 36 27.00 0.70 33.06
N ILE A 37 25.96 1.45 32.73
CA ILE A 37 24.61 1.36 33.28
C ILE A 37 23.64 1.06 32.14
N TYR A 38 22.54 0.38 32.45
CA TYR A 38 21.43 0.26 31.53
C TYR A 38 20.06 0.46 32.19
N LYS A 39 19.08 0.85 31.38
CA LYS A 39 17.65 0.91 31.73
C LYS A 39 16.84 0.19 30.67
N THR A 40 15.69 -0.33 31.07
CA THR A 40 14.75 -0.98 30.15
C THR A 40 13.39 -0.30 30.21
N PHE A 41 12.70 -0.19 29.07
CA PHE A 41 11.30 0.17 29.00
C PHE A 41 10.52 -1.06 28.54
N LYS A 42 9.69 -1.58 29.43
CA LYS A 42 8.84 -2.75 29.19
C LYS A 42 7.45 -2.47 29.73
N LYS A 43 6.41 -2.94 29.03
CA LYS A 43 5.00 -2.81 29.47
C LYS A 43 4.63 -1.37 29.89
N ASN A 44 5.00 -0.38 29.09
CA ASN A 44 4.76 1.05 29.33
C ASN A 44 5.43 1.66 30.58
N SER A 45 6.48 1.04 31.11
CA SER A 45 7.20 1.57 32.28
C SER A 45 8.72 1.44 32.13
N TRP A 46 9.46 2.40 32.69
CA TRP A 46 10.92 2.35 32.77
C TRP A 46 11.35 1.62 34.05
N SER A 47 12.37 0.77 33.94
CA SER A 47 13.08 0.24 35.10
C SER A 47 13.92 1.31 35.79
N GLU A 48 14.42 0.99 36.97
CA GLU A 48 15.51 1.72 37.60
C GLU A 48 16.84 1.55 36.82
N ASP A 49 17.87 2.28 37.26
CA ASP A 49 19.23 2.16 36.74
C ASP A 49 19.86 0.83 37.19
N HIS A 50 20.28 -0.01 36.24
CA HIS A 50 21.01 -1.24 36.52
C HIS A 50 22.48 -1.10 36.15
N ILE A 51 23.38 -1.37 37.08
CA ILE A 51 24.82 -1.33 36.83
C ILE A 51 25.25 -2.65 36.15
N LEU A 52 25.69 -2.59 34.90
CA LEU A 52 26.28 -3.73 34.19
C LEU A 52 27.67 -4.05 34.75
N THR A 53 28.48 -3.02 34.95
CA THR A 53 29.83 -3.12 35.52
C THR A 53 30.31 -1.77 36.04
N LYS A 54 31.00 -1.77 37.19
CA LYS A 54 31.68 -0.58 37.75
C LYS A 54 33.08 -0.40 37.18
N ASN A 55 33.70 -1.49 36.73
CA ASN A 55 35.09 -1.52 36.28
C ASN A 55 35.13 -1.46 34.76
N ALA A 56 34.75 -0.33 34.20
CA ALA A 56 34.81 -0.09 32.76
C ALA A 56 35.34 1.30 32.45
N LEU A 57 36.02 1.41 31.32
CA LEU A 57 36.34 2.68 30.69
C LEU A 57 35.15 3.19 29.88
N LYS A 58 35.17 4.49 29.57
CA LYS A 58 34.08 5.19 28.87
C LYS A 58 33.73 4.59 27.49
N ASN A 59 34.70 3.97 26.82
CA ASN A 59 34.51 3.42 25.49
C ASN A 59 33.88 2.00 25.56
N PHE A 60 32.64 1.88 25.10
CA PHE A 60 31.94 0.61 24.95
C PHE A 60 31.15 0.56 23.64
N SER A 61 30.76 -0.64 23.22
CA SER A 61 29.95 -0.87 22.02
C SER A 61 28.83 -1.84 22.34
N VAL A 62 27.61 -1.50 21.93
CA VAL A 62 26.44 -2.38 22.11
C VAL A 62 25.95 -2.90 20.76
N THR A 63 25.53 -4.16 20.74
CA THR A 63 25.06 -4.84 19.53
C THR A 63 23.88 -5.74 19.85
N LEU A 64 22.85 -5.68 19.02
CA LEU A 64 21.63 -6.47 19.14
C LEU A 64 21.63 -7.57 18.07
N PHE A 65 21.38 -8.80 18.49
CA PHE A 65 21.27 -9.96 17.61
C PHE A 65 19.84 -10.23 17.16
N GLN A 66 19.68 -11.16 16.21
CA GLN A 66 18.39 -11.54 15.65
C GLN A 66 17.50 -12.31 16.65
N ASP A 67 18.09 -12.92 17.66
CA ASP A 67 17.38 -13.60 18.77
C ASP A 67 17.05 -12.67 19.95
N ASN A 68 17.27 -11.36 19.79
CA ASN A 68 17.16 -10.33 20.84
C ASN A 68 18.24 -10.37 21.92
N SER A 69 19.27 -11.22 21.79
CA SER A 69 20.43 -11.13 22.68
C SER A 69 21.17 -9.80 22.48
N ILE A 70 21.66 -9.25 23.58
CA ILE A 70 22.37 -7.96 23.60
C ILE A 70 23.81 -8.21 24.02
N ASN A 71 24.74 -7.76 23.20
CA ASN A 71 26.16 -7.85 23.45
C ASN A 71 26.74 -6.46 23.74
N VAL A 72 27.41 -6.31 24.88
CA VAL A 72 28.12 -5.11 25.30
C VAL A 72 29.61 -5.41 25.38
N LEU A 73 30.39 -4.88 24.44
CA LEU A 73 31.84 -4.95 24.44
C LEU A 73 32.40 -3.71 25.16
N TYR A 74 33.29 -3.89 26.13
CA TYR A 74 33.95 -2.78 26.82
C TYR A 74 35.38 -3.11 27.20
N GLN A 75 36.17 -2.09 27.52
CA GLN A 75 37.48 -2.25 28.15
C GLN A 75 37.34 -2.02 29.66
N ASP A 76 37.88 -2.91 30.48
CA ASP A 76 37.94 -2.71 31.93
C ASP A 76 39.09 -1.79 32.36
N LEU A 77 39.20 -1.52 33.67
CA LEU A 77 40.24 -0.66 34.23
C LEU A 77 41.65 -1.30 34.20
N GLU A 78 41.74 -2.61 33.94
CA GLU A 78 42.99 -3.36 33.78
C GLU A 78 43.41 -3.47 32.31
N GLY A 79 42.60 -2.93 31.38
CA GLY A 79 42.85 -2.96 29.95
C GLY A 79 42.39 -4.22 29.24
N LYS A 80 41.67 -5.13 29.91
CA LYS A 80 41.07 -6.32 29.30
C LYS A 80 39.83 -5.90 28.52
N ILE A 81 39.61 -6.54 27.37
CA ILE A 81 38.39 -6.38 26.59
C ILE A 81 37.42 -7.46 27.01
N ILE A 82 36.28 -7.04 27.54
CA ILE A 82 35.23 -7.88 28.07
C ILE A 82 34.00 -7.79 27.17
N LEU A 83 33.43 -8.93 26.83
CA LEU A 83 32.11 -9.06 26.24
C LEU A 83 31.13 -9.47 27.33
N SER A 84 30.09 -8.66 27.52
CA SER A 84 28.93 -9.03 28.34
C SER A 84 27.74 -9.31 27.43
N GLU A 85 27.15 -10.48 27.60
CA GLU A 85 26.07 -10.99 26.78
C GLU A 85 24.81 -11.17 27.62
N TYR A 86 23.72 -10.55 27.18
CA TYR A 86 22.40 -10.70 27.78
C TYR A 86 21.58 -11.72 26.99
N ILE A 87 21.36 -12.89 27.60
CA ILE A 87 20.55 -13.99 27.06
C ILE A 87 19.63 -14.46 28.19
N GLU A 88 18.35 -14.70 27.88
CA GLU A 88 17.38 -15.29 28.82
C GLU A 88 17.38 -14.62 30.22
N GLU A 89 17.36 -13.28 30.22
CA GLU A 89 17.31 -12.47 31.44
C GLU A 89 18.57 -12.49 32.32
N LYS A 90 19.69 -13.02 31.80
CA LYS A 90 20.95 -13.11 32.53
C LYS A 90 22.09 -12.49 31.75
N TRP A 91 23.01 -11.86 32.49
CA TRP A 91 24.28 -11.36 31.96
C TRP A 91 25.38 -12.38 32.15
N ASN A 92 25.98 -12.80 31.04
CA ASN A 92 27.20 -13.61 31.01
C ASN A 92 28.38 -12.73 30.65
N LYS A 93 29.54 -12.93 31.26
CA LYS A 93 30.76 -12.14 31.00
C LYS A 93 31.87 -13.03 30.50
N LYS A 94 32.60 -12.56 29.49
CA LYS A 94 33.75 -13.24 28.92
C LYS A 94 34.87 -12.26 28.59
N ILE A 95 36.10 -12.61 28.94
CA ILE A 95 37.28 -11.89 28.49
C ILE A 95 37.59 -12.34 27.05
N ILE A 96 37.64 -11.39 26.12
CA ILE A 96 37.87 -11.64 24.68
C ILE A 96 39.31 -11.33 24.30
N LEU A 97 39.92 -10.32 24.93
CA LEU A 97 41.32 -9.94 24.72
C LEU A 97 41.94 -9.49 26.04
N THR A 98 43.13 -9.99 26.33
CA THR A 98 43.95 -9.53 27.45
C THR A 98 45.15 -8.79 26.92
N ASN A 99 45.51 -7.69 27.58
CA ASN A 99 46.75 -7.02 27.32
C ASN A 99 47.89 -7.68 28.10
N GLU A 100 48.88 -8.22 27.41
CA GLU A 100 50.05 -8.83 28.05
C GLU A 100 50.99 -7.78 28.64
N LYS A 101 51.04 -6.59 28.03
CA LYS A 101 51.78 -5.44 28.58
C LYS A 101 50.86 -4.78 29.60
N LYS A 102 51.26 -4.71 30.87
CA LYS A 102 50.41 -4.21 31.99
C LYS A 102 49.97 -2.74 31.89
N ASP A 103 50.23 -2.07 30.77
CA ASP A 103 49.87 -0.67 30.51
C ASP A 103 48.61 -0.58 29.66
N LEU A 104 47.65 0.29 30.04
CA LEU A 104 46.45 0.55 29.24
C LEU A 104 46.81 1.01 27.82
N PHE A 105 46.61 0.14 26.81
CA PHE A 105 46.67 0.57 25.42
C PHE A 105 45.36 1.26 25.03
N LYS A 106 45.50 2.35 24.28
CA LYS A 106 44.37 3.13 23.79
C LYS A 106 43.71 2.36 22.64
N ILE A 107 42.54 1.79 22.93
CA ILE A 107 41.73 1.04 21.97
C ILE A 107 40.43 1.79 21.67
N TYR A 108 40.03 1.77 20.41
CA TYR A 108 38.68 2.13 20.01
C TYR A 108 38.08 0.99 19.20
N PHE A 109 36.84 0.62 19.49
CA PHE A 109 36.18 -0.51 18.87
C PHE A 109 34.69 -0.25 18.63
N LYS A 110 34.16 -0.92 17.62
CA LYS A 110 32.73 -1.02 17.32
C LYS A 110 32.40 -2.43 16.88
N THR A 111 31.16 -2.81 17.11
CA THR A 111 30.67 -4.15 16.83
C THR A 111 29.44 -4.11 15.95
N PHE A 112 29.26 -5.14 15.11
CA PHE A 112 28.04 -5.35 14.33
C PHE A 112 27.79 -6.85 14.14
N VAL A 113 26.56 -7.23 13.77
CA VAL A 113 26.21 -8.63 13.52
C VAL A 113 26.25 -8.93 12.03
N ASN A 114 26.85 -10.05 11.64
CA ASN A 114 26.70 -10.61 10.31
C ASN A 114 26.49 -12.13 10.40
N ARG A 115 25.35 -12.63 9.88
CA ARG A 115 24.96 -14.05 9.91
C ARG A 115 25.14 -14.67 11.30
N ASN A 116 24.55 -14.02 12.31
CA ASN A 116 24.59 -14.43 13.71
C ASN A 116 26.00 -14.51 14.35
N LYS A 117 26.99 -13.83 13.76
CA LYS A 117 28.35 -13.71 14.32
C LYS A 117 28.65 -12.27 14.68
N LEU A 118 29.29 -12.07 15.83
CA LEU A 118 29.77 -10.75 16.24
C LEU A 118 31.01 -10.39 15.41
N GLN A 119 30.90 -9.32 14.65
CA GLN A 119 32.01 -8.71 13.94
C GLN A 119 32.58 -7.61 14.83
N ILE A 120 33.86 -7.68 15.14
CA ILE A 120 34.56 -6.72 15.99
C ILE A 120 35.55 -5.96 15.12
N ILE A 121 35.35 -4.65 15.02
CA ILE A 121 36.32 -3.73 14.44
C ILE A 121 36.97 -2.98 15.57
N PHE A 122 38.29 -2.97 15.60
CA PHE A 122 39.02 -2.25 16.62
C PHE A 122 40.29 -1.63 16.07
N SER A 123 40.80 -0.67 16.82
CA SER A 123 42.02 0.06 16.51
C SER A 123 42.94 0.01 17.72
N ILE A 124 44.20 -0.32 17.50
CA ILE A 124 45.24 -0.28 18.53
C ILE A 124 46.17 0.87 18.19
N PHE A 125 46.30 1.82 19.12
CA PHE A 125 47.20 2.95 18.96
C PHE A 125 48.64 2.56 19.31
N ASN A 126 49.56 2.84 18.39
CA ASN A 126 50.99 2.81 18.63
C ASN A 126 51.49 4.23 18.94
N LYS A 127 51.92 4.43 20.20
CA LYS A 127 52.44 5.71 20.69
C LYS A 127 53.75 6.12 20.03
N GLU A 128 54.59 5.16 19.61
CA GLU A 128 55.95 5.43 19.11
C GLU A 128 55.93 6.11 17.75
N ASN A 129 55.01 5.69 16.86
CA ASN A 129 54.92 6.20 15.49
C ASN A 129 53.64 7.01 15.24
N THR A 130 52.85 7.29 16.27
CA THR A 130 51.59 8.03 16.18
C THR A 130 50.58 7.45 15.17
N THR A 131 50.58 6.13 14.98
CA THR A 131 49.64 5.45 14.08
C THR A 131 48.69 4.55 14.86
N ALA A 132 47.52 4.28 14.28
CA ALA A 132 46.61 3.25 14.77
C ALA A 132 46.42 2.19 13.69
N THR A 133 46.58 0.93 14.08
CA THR A 133 46.30 -0.19 13.19
C THR A 133 44.84 -0.60 13.35
N LEU A 134 44.10 -0.63 12.25
CA LEU A 134 42.71 -1.08 12.19
C LEU A 134 42.67 -2.59 11.99
N PHE A 135 41.87 -3.27 12.80
CA PHE A 135 41.71 -4.71 12.78
C PHE A 135 40.24 -5.11 12.65
N HIS A 136 40.03 -6.28 12.06
CA HIS A 136 38.77 -7.00 12.04
C HIS A 136 38.93 -8.39 12.64
N GLN A 137 38.05 -8.73 13.57
CA GLN A 137 37.89 -10.07 14.13
C GLN A 137 36.43 -10.52 14.10
N VAL A 138 36.25 -11.83 14.15
CA VAL A 138 34.93 -12.47 14.22
C VAL A 138 34.89 -13.34 15.47
N LEU A 139 33.84 -13.16 16.28
CA LEU A 139 33.45 -14.12 17.30
C LEU A 139 32.34 -14.99 16.71
N ASP A 140 32.59 -16.29 16.59
CA ASP A 140 31.59 -17.23 16.10
C ASP A 140 30.61 -17.67 17.19
N GLU A 141 29.59 -18.43 16.79
CA GLU A 141 28.53 -18.95 17.67
C GLU A 141 29.06 -19.93 18.74
N LYS A 142 30.28 -20.45 18.57
CA LYS A 142 30.96 -21.30 19.57
C LYS A 142 31.83 -20.45 20.51
N ASN A 143 31.65 -19.14 20.50
CA ASN A 143 32.43 -18.18 21.26
C ASN A 143 33.94 -18.25 20.95
N LYS A 144 34.33 -18.68 19.74
CA LYS A 144 35.72 -18.72 19.31
C LYS A 144 36.07 -17.45 18.53
N LEU A 145 37.09 -16.74 19.01
CA LEU A 145 37.60 -15.54 18.36
C LEU A 145 38.55 -15.91 17.23
N SER A 146 38.36 -15.30 16.05
CA SER A 146 39.26 -15.47 14.92
C SER A 146 40.60 -14.76 15.16
N LYS A 147 41.63 -15.13 14.39
CA LYS A 147 42.85 -14.31 14.31
C LYS A 147 42.50 -12.89 13.81
N PRO A 148 43.17 -11.84 14.31
CA PRO A 148 42.94 -10.48 13.86
C PRO A 148 43.45 -10.29 12.43
N LYS A 149 42.62 -9.70 11.58
CA LYS A 149 42.98 -9.31 10.22
C LYS A 149 43.19 -7.80 10.19
N ILE A 150 44.36 -7.37 9.72
CA ILE A 150 44.64 -5.94 9.50
C ILE A 150 43.78 -5.44 8.34
N LEU A 151 43.12 -4.31 8.54
CA LEU A 151 42.36 -3.60 7.50
C LEU A 151 43.18 -2.47 6.88
N ASP A 152 43.81 -1.65 7.73
CA ASP A 152 44.63 -0.53 7.31
C ASP A 152 45.48 0.00 8.49
N ILE A 153 46.42 0.89 8.21
CA ILE A 153 47.18 1.67 9.20
C ILE A 153 46.85 3.13 8.96
N VAL A 154 46.31 3.79 9.99
CA VAL A 154 45.87 5.17 9.91
C VAL A 154 46.71 6.06 10.82
N LYS A 155 46.90 7.32 10.42
CA LYS A 155 47.54 8.31 11.29
C LYS A 155 46.60 8.63 12.45
N TYR A 156 47.11 8.54 13.68
CA TYR A 156 46.32 8.70 14.89
C TYR A 156 46.55 10.08 15.50
N ASP A 157 45.83 11.06 14.95
CA ASP A 157 45.79 12.41 15.51
C ASP A 157 44.41 12.74 16.09
N TYR A 158 43.50 11.75 16.17
CA TYR A 158 42.07 11.96 16.45
C TYR A 158 41.52 11.06 17.54
N GLU A 159 40.45 11.53 18.18
CA GLU A 159 39.71 10.75 19.15
C GLU A 159 38.96 9.57 18.50
N VAL A 160 38.46 9.75 17.26
CA VAL A 160 37.71 8.77 16.45
C VAL A 160 38.56 8.26 15.30
N PRO A 161 39.14 7.05 15.40
CA PRO A 161 39.95 6.51 14.30
C PRO A 161 39.11 5.99 13.14
N PHE A 162 37.84 5.61 13.39
CA PHE A 162 36.91 5.20 12.34
C PHE A 162 35.44 5.37 12.76
N ILE A 163 34.57 5.50 11.77
CA ILE A 163 33.12 5.43 11.89
C ILE A 163 32.67 4.10 11.29
N LEU A 164 31.86 3.35 12.03
CA LEU A 164 31.23 2.13 11.54
C LEU A 164 29.76 2.44 11.26
N TYR A 165 29.33 2.18 10.04
CA TYR A 165 27.94 2.31 9.63
C TYR A 165 27.45 0.97 9.07
N SER A 166 26.32 0.49 9.59
CA SER A 166 25.69 -0.73 9.08
C SER A 166 24.19 -0.46 8.96
N SER A 167 23.60 -0.84 7.84
CA SER A 167 22.15 -0.87 7.69
C SER A 167 21.69 -2.28 7.35
N ASP A 168 20.47 -2.63 7.76
CA ASP A 168 19.95 -4.00 7.71
C ASP A 168 20.08 -4.63 6.32
N ASN A 169 19.86 -3.84 5.25
CA ASN A 169 19.81 -4.31 3.86
C ASN A 169 21.04 -3.94 3.02
N LYS A 170 22.06 -3.31 3.58
CA LYS A 170 23.27 -2.92 2.83
C LYS A 170 24.53 -3.54 3.42
N ASP A 171 25.60 -3.46 2.65
CA ASP A 171 26.95 -3.74 3.11
C ASP A 171 27.29 -2.85 4.32
N THR A 172 28.15 -3.37 5.20
CA THR A 172 28.66 -2.58 6.33
C THR A 172 29.81 -1.72 5.83
N ILE A 173 29.81 -0.45 6.20
CA ILE A 173 30.81 0.52 5.78
C ILE A 173 31.68 0.88 6.99
N ILE A 174 32.99 0.84 6.80
CA ILE A 174 33.94 1.47 7.71
C ILE A 174 34.50 2.70 7.00
N MET A 175 34.31 3.87 7.59
CA MET A 175 34.84 5.13 7.11
C MET A 175 35.97 5.58 8.03
N TYR A 176 37.09 5.97 7.44
CA TYR A 176 38.26 6.41 8.17
C TYR A 176 39.13 7.31 7.30
N GLN A 177 40.09 7.97 7.94
CA GLN A 177 41.06 8.81 7.27
C GLN A 177 42.44 8.16 7.31
N ARG A 178 43.18 8.23 6.21
CA ARG A 178 44.60 7.83 6.13
C ARG A 178 45.47 8.98 5.65
N PHE A 179 46.78 8.85 5.81
CA PHE A 179 47.75 9.87 5.36
C PHE A 179 48.68 9.28 4.30
N ILE A 180 48.52 9.73 3.05
CA ILE A 180 49.36 9.33 1.91
C ILE A 180 49.73 10.62 1.16
N GLY A 181 50.74 11.34 1.66
CA GLY A 181 51.14 12.68 1.19
C GLY A 181 50.14 13.80 1.47
N SER A 182 48.87 13.45 1.73
CA SER A 182 47.76 14.31 2.14
C SER A 182 46.81 13.50 3.03
N HIS A 183 45.95 14.18 3.78
CA HIS A 183 44.87 13.54 4.53
C HIS A 183 43.78 13.12 3.55
N GLU A 184 43.52 11.83 3.47
CA GLU A 184 42.50 11.25 2.58
C GLU A 184 41.42 10.59 3.41
N ILE A 185 40.18 11.06 3.26
CA ILE A 185 39.01 10.40 3.85
C ILE A 185 38.39 9.46 2.83
N GLY A 186 37.97 8.29 3.30
CA GLY A 186 37.35 7.30 2.45
C GLY A 186 36.76 6.16 3.26
N TYR A 187 36.41 5.08 2.57
CA TYR A 187 35.70 3.96 3.16
C TYR A 187 36.05 2.62 2.54
N GLN A 188 35.86 1.55 3.32
CA GLN A 188 35.77 0.17 2.82
C GLN A 188 34.36 -0.37 3.06
N THR A 189 33.88 -1.20 2.14
CA THR A 189 32.62 -1.93 2.28
C THR A 189 32.90 -3.38 2.63
N PHE A 190 32.21 -3.91 3.62
CA PHE A 190 32.21 -5.31 3.96
C PHE A 190 31.09 -6.01 3.21
N ASN A 191 31.48 -6.78 2.19
CA ASN A 191 30.56 -7.64 1.48
C ASN A 191 30.16 -8.81 2.40
N LYS A 192 28.92 -8.78 2.89
CA LYS A 192 28.40 -9.77 3.86
C LYS A 192 28.41 -11.21 3.30
N ASN A 193 28.33 -11.36 1.97
CA ASN A 193 28.29 -12.65 1.29
C ASN A 193 29.68 -13.25 1.11
N LEU A 194 30.63 -12.46 0.59
CA LEU A 194 32.00 -12.87 0.36
C LEU A 194 32.85 -12.86 1.64
N LYS A 195 32.36 -12.23 2.72
CA LYS A 195 33.07 -12.04 3.99
C LYS A 195 34.43 -11.35 3.79
N LYS A 196 34.47 -10.39 2.88
CA LYS A 196 35.66 -9.64 2.51
C LYS A 196 35.35 -8.15 2.52
N TRP A 197 36.34 -7.38 2.97
CA TRP A 197 36.36 -5.94 2.81
C TRP A 197 36.81 -5.60 1.39
N SER A 198 36.23 -4.55 0.82
CA SER A 198 36.69 -3.93 -0.41
C SER A 198 38.05 -3.26 -0.21
N ASN A 199 38.65 -2.82 -1.32
CA ASN A 199 39.71 -1.83 -1.26
C ASN A 199 39.18 -0.51 -0.68
N PHE A 200 40.10 0.34 -0.21
CA PHE A 200 39.76 1.69 0.25
C PHE A 200 39.31 2.56 -0.93
N ASN A 201 38.12 3.12 -0.81
CA ASN A 201 37.55 4.05 -1.77
C ASN A 201 37.68 5.46 -1.22
N SER A 202 38.45 6.28 -1.92
CA SER A 202 38.66 7.69 -1.57
C SER A 202 37.39 8.51 -1.81
N ILE A 203 37.06 9.40 -0.87
CA ILE A 203 35.98 10.38 -1.00
C ILE A 203 36.59 11.75 -1.30
N ASP A 204 37.56 12.18 -0.48
CA ASP A 204 38.16 13.51 -0.59
C ASP A 204 39.58 13.55 0.00
N LYS A 205 40.36 14.57 -0.38
CA LYS A 205 41.73 14.82 0.05
C LYS A 205 41.91 16.25 0.51
N SER A 206 42.64 16.41 1.62
CA SER A 206 42.96 17.72 2.18
C SER A 206 44.39 17.77 2.68
N LYS A 207 44.96 18.98 2.71
CA LYS A 207 46.23 19.23 3.41
C LYS A 207 46.08 19.12 4.92
N TYR A 208 44.87 19.33 5.43
CA TYR A 208 44.55 19.28 6.85
C TYR A 208 43.68 18.07 7.18
N PRO A 209 43.78 17.57 8.42
CA PRO A 209 42.85 16.59 8.96
C PRO A 209 41.37 16.90 8.77
N PHE A 210 40.58 15.87 8.48
CA PHE A 210 39.13 15.90 8.59
C PHE A 210 38.69 15.65 10.04
N ASN A 211 37.70 16.40 10.50
CA ASN A 211 37.10 16.17 11.82
C ASN A 211 36.11 14.99 11.76
N MET A 212 36.57 13.80 12.14
CA MET A 212 35.74 12.59 12.14
C MET A 212 34.51 12.68 13.06
N ASN A 213 34.53 13.53 14.10
CA ASN A 213 33.34 13.76 14.94
C ASN A 213 32.27 14.57 14.18
N GLU A 214 32.67 15.61 13.45
CA GLU A 214 31.74 16.41 12.64
C GLU A 214 31.12 15.57 11.52
N ILE A 215 31.93 14.75 10.84
CA ILE A 215 31.44 13.83 9.81
C ILE A 215 30.43 12.84 10.40
N ARG A 216 30.72 12.29 11.59
CA ARG A 216 29.77 11.41 12.29
C ARG A 216 28.45 12.12 12.58
N LEU A 217 28.49 13.37 13.07
CA LEU A 217 27.29 14.16 13.37
C LEU A 217 26.51 14.48 12.09
N ALA A 218 27.19 14.81 10.99
CA ALA A 218 26.57 15.04 9.70
C ALA A 218 25.84 13.78 9.18
N ILE A 219 26.47 12.60 9.30
CA ILE A 219 25.85 11.31 8.94
C ILE A 219 24.58 11.07 9.78
N LEU A 220 24.65 11.28 11.10
CA LEU A 220 23.48 11.13 11.98
C LEU A 220 22.36 12.11 11.65
N SER A 221 22.70 13.36 11.33
CA SER A 221 21.73 14.38 10.92
C SER A 221 21.01 13.98 9.62
N TYR A 222 21.77 13.55 8.62
CA TYR A 222 21.22 13.09 7.34
C TYR A 222 20.32 11.85 7.51
N GLU A 223 20.70 10.91 8.37
CA GLU A 223 19.86 9.75 8.68
C GLU A 223 18.55 10.15 9.34
N ASN A 224 18.57 11.12 10.25
CA ASN A 224 17.37 11.63 10.89
C ASN A 224 16.41 12.27 9.87
N GLU A 225 16.93 13.19 9.04
CA GLU A 225 16.16 13.83 7.96
C GLU A 225 15.57 12.79 6.99
N LYS A 226 16.38 11.84 6.56
CA LYS A 226 15.92 10.73 5.71
C LYS A 226 14.79 9.93 6.37
N ASN A 227 14.88 9.65 7.67
CA ASN A 227 13.85 8.90 8.40
C ASN A 227 12.56 9.73 8.52
N GLN A 228 12.65 11.05 8.74
CA GLN A 228 11.50 11.95 8.75
C GLN A 228 10.80 11.96 7.39
N LEU A 229 11.55 12.15 6.30
CA LEU A 229 11.00 12.13 4.94
C LEU A 229 10.39 10.78 4.59
N THR A 230 11.03 9.67 4.99
CA THR A 230 10.48 8.32 4.80
C THR A 230 9.15 8.15 5.54
N THR A 231 9.01 8.73 6.73
CA THR A 231 7.78 8.66 7.53
C THR A 231 6.65 9.47 6.88
N GLN A 232 6.96 10.68 6.41
CA GLN A 232 6.02 11.53 5.66
C GLN A 232 5.52 10.81 4.39
N LEU A 233 6.43 10.24 3.60
CA LEU A 233 6.06 9.52 2.38
C LEU A 233 5.18 8.30 2.66
N LYS A 234 5.43 7.58 3.75
CA LYS A 234 4.58 6.45 4.17
C LYS A 234 3.16 6.91 4.53
N HIS A 235 3.05 8.03 5.23
CA HIS A 235 1.76 8.60 5.60
C HIS A 235 0.96 9.00 4.35
N GLU A 236 1.57 9.78 3.44
CA GLU A 236 0.94 10.18 2.17
C GLU A 236 0.50 8.96 1.34
N LEU A 237 1.31 7.90 1.32
CA LEU A 237 0.97 6.67 0.60
C LEU A 237 -0.28 5.99 1.19
N GLU A 238 -0.43 5.95 2.51
CA GLU A 238 -1.61 5.37 3.16
C GLU A 238 -2.86 6.24 2.92
N GLU A 239 -2.73 7.56 2.92
CA GLU A 239 -3.82 8.47 2.54
C GLU A 239 -4.28 8.25 1.09
N GLN A 240 -3.33 8.12 0.15
CA GLN A 240 -3.63 7.83 -1.25
C GLN A 240 -4.32 6.47 -1.42
N LYS A 241 -3.89 5.44 -0.68
CA LYS A 241 -4.56 4.13 -0.68
C LYS A 241 -6.00 4.24 -0.17
N ALA A 242 -6.24 4.97 0.91
CA ALA A 242 -7.58 5.19 1.45
C ALA A 242 -8.47 5.94 0.44
N GLN A 243 -7.93 6.96 -0.23
CA GLN A 243 -8.63 7.72 -1.26
C GLN A 243 -8.98 6.86 -2.49
N ASN A 244 -8.05 6.03 -2.97
CA ASN A 244 -8.30 5.11 -4.07
C ASN A 244 -9.38 4.08 -3.73
N PHE A 245 -9.32 3.50 -2.52
CA PHE A 245 -10.34 2.57 -2.05
C PHE A 245 -11.74 3.20 -1.99
N PHE A 246 -11.83 4.48 -1.59
CA PHE A 246 -13.08 5.23 -1.63
C PHE A 246 -13.61 5.40 -3.06
N TYR A 247 -12.75 5.75 -4.02
CA TYR A 247 -13.15 5.89 -5.43
C TYR A 247 -13.56 4.56 -6.06
N GLU A 248 -12.89 3.45 -5.74
CA GLU A 248 -13.29 2.11 -6.18
C GLU A 248 -14.71 1.75 -5.71
N LYS A 249 -15.05 2.05 -4.45
CA LYS A 249 -16.41 1.85 -3.92
C LYS A 249 -17.43 2.69 -4.67
N LYS A 250 -17.13 3.97 -4.92
CA LYS A 250 -18.00 4.85 -5.72
C LYS A 250 -18.19 4.32 -7.14
N PHE A 251 -17.13 3.87 -7.79
CA PHE A 251 -17.18 3.33 -9.15
C PHE A 251 -18.03 2.05 -9.22
N LYS A 252 -17.89 1.15 -8.24
CA LYS A 252 -18.77 -0.04 -8.11
C LYS A 252 -20.24 0.33 -7.97
N ALA A 253 -20.56 1.35 -7.17
CA ALA A 253 -21.93 1.83 -7.01
C ALA A 253 -22.49 2.42 -8.32
N ILE A 254 -21.69 3.23 -9.04
CA ILE A 254 -22.05 3.79 -10.35
C ILE A 254 -22.31 2.68 -11.35
N ASN A 255 -21.43 1.69 -11.46
CA ASN A 255 -21.63 0.56 -12.38
C ASN A 255 -22.90 -0.24 -12.05
N LYS A 256 -23.20 -0.46 -10.77
CA LYS A 256 -24.45 -1.11 -10.35
C LYS A 256 -25.68 -0.29 -10.79
N ALA A 257 -25.64 1.02 -10.61
CA ALA A 257 -26.72 1.92 -11.04
C ALA A 257 -26.87 1.94 -12.57
N HIS A 258 -25.75 1.97 -13.30
CA HIS A 258 -25.72 1.92 -14.76
C HIS A 258 -26.32 0.62 -15.31
N ASN A 259 -25.94 -0.53 -14.75
CA ASN A 259 -26.52 -1.82 -15.13
C ASN A 259 -28.03 -1.88 -14.87
N LYS A 260 -28.50 -1.33 -13.74
CA LYS A 260 -29.94 -1.21 -13.45
C LYS A 260 -30.65 -0.33 -14.48
N PHE A 261 -30.04 0.79 -14.87
CA PHE A 261 -30.57 1.67 -15.90
C PHE A 261 -30.68 0.97 -17.26
N ILE A 262 -29.64 0.22 -17.69
CA ILE A 262 -29.68 -0.55 -18.93
C ILE A 262 -30.83 -1.58 -18.90
N ALA A 263 -31.00 -2.30 -17.79
CA ALA A 263 -32.07 -3.28 -17.64
C ALA A 263 -33.46 -2.62 -17.80
N LEU A 264 -33.71 -1.51 -17.11
CA LEU A 264 -34.96 -0.75 -17.22
C LEU A 264 -35.20 -0.20 -18.63
N LYS A 265 -34.14 0.24 -19.32
CA LYS A 265 -34.23 0.72 -20.71
C LYS A 265 -34.67 -0.42 -21.65
N ASN A 266 -34.14 -1.62 -21.46
CA ASN A 266 -34.52 -2.78 -22.27
C ASN A 266 -35.97 -3.18 -22.02
N GLU A 267 -36.40 -3.24 -20.76
CA GLU A 267 -37.81 -3.50 -20.39
C GLU A 267 -38.77 -2.47 -20.99
N LEU A 268 -38.42 -1.19 -20.96
CA LEU A 268 -39.21 -0.13 -21.60
C LEU A 268 -39.32 -0.34 -23.11
N ASN A 269 -38.22 -0.70 -23.79
CA ASN A 269 -38.23 -0.96 -25.22
C ASN A 269 -39.14 -2.13 -25.58
N GLU A 270 -39.08 -3.23 -24.81
CA GLU A 270 -39.97 -4.38 -24.99
C GLU A 270 -41.45 -3.98 -24.84
N ASN A 271 -41.78 -3.21 -23.80
CA ASN A 271 -43.14 -2.71 -23.59
C ASN A 271 -43.61 -1.80 -24.73
N VAL A 272 -42.74 -0.93 -25.26
CA VAL A 272 -43.06 -0.08 -26.42
C VAL A 272 -43.35 -0.94 -27.65
N THR A 273 -42.55 -1.99 -27.91
CA THR A 273 -42.79 -2.92 -29.02
C THR A 273 -44.14 -3.63 -28.88
N LEU A 274 -44.48 -4.13 -27.68
CA LEU A 274 -45.78 -4.77 -27.43
C LEU A 274 -46.96 -3.81 -27.66
N LEU A 275 -46.84 -2.56 -27.24
CA LEU A 275 -47.86 -1.54 -27.48
C LEU A 275 -48.03 -1.23 -28.96
N GLN A 276 -46.93 -1.12 -29.72
CA GLN A 276 -46.95 -0.90 -31.16
C GLN A 276 -47.62 -2.06 -31.90
N GLU A 277 -47.33 -3.31 -31.52
CA GLU A 277 -47.98 -4.50 -32.08
C GLU A 277 -49.48 -4.52 -31.76
N SER A 278 -49.86 -4.28 -30.51
CA SER A 278 -51.27 -4.20 -30.09
C SER A 278 -52.05 -3.13 -30.87
N LEU A 279 -51.43 -1.96 -31.09
CA LEU A 279 -52.04 -0.85 -31.82
C LEU A 279 -52.23 -1.21 -33.30
N ARG A 280 -51.23 -1.83 -33.93
CA ARG A 280 -51.31 -2.34 -35.31
C ARG A 280 -52.43 -3.36 -35.48
N ASP A 281 -52.65 -4.24 -34.50
CA ASP A 281 -53.74 -5.22 -34.55
C ASP A 281 -55.11 -4.58 -34.38
N LYS A 282 -55.23 -3.57 -33.50
CA LYS A 282 -56.46 -2.78 -33.36
C LYS A 282 -56.80 -2.01 -34.63
N GLU A 283 -55.81 -1.40 -35.29
CA GLU A 283 -55.99 -0.73 -36.57
C GLU A 283 -56.47 -1.70 -37.67
N LYS A 284 -55.92 -2.91 -37.74
CA LYS A 284 -56.40 -3.95 -38.68
C LYS A 284 -57.86 -4.32 -38.41
N LYS A 285 -58.24 -4.53 -37.14
CA LYS A 285 -59.62 -4.83 -36.75
C LYS A 285 -60.57 -3.68 -37.08
N LEU A 286 -60.15 -2.44 -36.85
CA LEU A 286 -60.93 -1.25 -37.18
C LEU A 286 -61.20 -1.18 -38.69
N LYS A 287 -60.20 -1.39 -39.54
CA LYS A 287 -60.35 -1.44 -41.00
C LYS A 287 -61.33 -2.54 -41.45
N LEU A 288 -61.30 -3.72 -40.82
CA LEU A 288 -62.25 -4.80 -41.12
C LEU A 288 -63.69 -4.41 -40.75
N LEU A 289 -63.87 -3.74 -39.60
CA LEU A 289 -65.18 -3.23 -39.16
C LEU A 289 -65.70 -2.12 -40.09
N GLU A 290 -64.84 -1.18 -40.48
CA GLU A 290 -65.16 -0.12 -41.44
C GLU A 290 -65.61 -0.72 -42.78
N ASN A 291 -64.86 -1.68 -43.33
CA ASN A 291 -65.23 -2.37 -44.56
C ASN A 291 -66.58 -3.09 -44.44
N SER A 292 -66.79 -3.83 -43.34
CA SER A 292 -68.08 -4.50 -43.09
C SER A 292 -69.24 -3.52 -42.95
N ASN A 293 -69.00 -2.35 -42.35
CA ASN A 293 -70.02 -1.31 -42.24
C ASN A 293 -70.37 -0.71 -43.60
N ILE A 294 -69.36 -0.44 -44.44
CA ILE A 294 -69.55 0.01 -45.83
C ILE A 294 -70.39 -1.01 -46.63
N GLU A 295 -70.09 -2.31 -46.52
CA GLU A 295 -70.87 -3.37 -47.17
C GLU A 295 -72.34 -3.38 -46.71
N LYS A 296 -72.58 -3.22 -45.40
CA LYS A 296 -73.94 -3.12 -44.84
C LYS A 296 -74.67 -1.89 -45.38
N GLU A 297 -74.01 -0.74 -45.44
CA GLU A 297 -74.60 0.50 -46.00
C GLU A 297 -74.96 0.33 -47.48
N ILE A 298 -74.08 -0.29 -48.28
CA ILE A 298 -74.36 -0.61 -49.69
C ILE A 298 -75.61 -1.50 -49.80
N LYS A 299 -75.70 -2.54 -48.96
CA LYS A 299 -76.85 -3.46 -48.94
C LYS A 299 -78.15 -2.75 -48.54
N ILE A 300 -78.11 -1.88 -47.53
CA ILE A 300 -79.26 -1.07 -47.11
C ILE A 300 -79.75 -0.20 -48.28
N ARG A 301 -78.84 0.52 -48.95
CA ARG A 301 -79.20 1.35 -50.11
C ARG A 301 -79.83 0.54 -51.25
N SER A 302 -79.34 -0.67 -51.51
CA SER A 302 -79.93 -1.58 -52.49
C SER A 302 -81.37 -1.97 -52.14
N LEU A 303 -81.61 -2.33 -50.87
CA LEU A 303 -82.96 -2.68 -50.39
C LEU A 303 -83.90 -1.47 -50.43
N GLU A 304 -83.42 -0.28 -50.10
CA GLU A 304 -84.18 0.97 -50.22
C GLU A 304 -84.60 1.24 -51.68
N GLN A 305 -83.72 0.96 -52.65
CA GLN A 305 -84.03 1.07 -54.08
C GLN A 305 -85.10 0.05 -54.51
N GLU A 306 -84.96 -1.22 -54.11
CA GLU A 306 -85.97 -2.27 -54.39
C GLU A 306 -87.34 -1.89 -53.80
N LEU A 307 -87.37 -1.45 -52.54
CA LEU A 307 -88.60 -1.01 -51.88
C LEU A 307 -89.24 0.18 -52.61
N SER A 308 -88.43 1.10 -53.13
CA SER A 308 -88.90 2.23 -53.93
C SER A 308 -89.53 1.75 -55.24
N GLN A 309 -88.91 0.79 -55.94
CA GLN A 309 -89.48 0.18 -57.15
C GLN A 309 -90.79 -0.56 -56.86
N ASP A 310 -90.85 -1.32 -55.77
CA ASP A 310 -92.06 -2.02 -55.34
C ASP A 310 -93.20 -1.05 -55.01
N LYS A 311 -92.89 0.08 -54.34
CA LYS A 311 -93.87 1.17 -54.13
C LYS A 311 -94.42 1.70 -55.45
N ILE A 312 -93.56 1.96 -56.44
CA ILE A 312 -93.97 2.40 -57.78
C ILE A 312 -94.90 1.36 -58.44
N LYS A 313 -94.54 0.08 -58.34
CA LYS A 313 -95.32 -1.04 -58.90
C LYS A 313 -96.68 -1.18 -58.22
N ILE A 314 -96.75 -1.06 -56.89
CA ILE A 314 -98.01 -1.04 -56.13
C ILE A 314 -98.88 0.13 -56.58
N LEU A 315 -98.33 1.35 -56.67
CA LEU A 315 -99.07 2.52 -57.15
C LEU A 315 -99.63 2.32 -58.56
N TYR A 316 -98.84 1.72 -59.46
CA TYR A 316 -99.28 1.35 -60.81
C TYR A 316 -100.45 0.34 -60.80
N LEU A 317 -100.34 -0.73 -60.00
CA LEU A 317 -101.40 -1.73 -59.85
C LEU A 317 -102.67 -1.14 -59.24
N MET A 318 -102.55 -0.29 -58.21
CA MET A 318 -103.68 0.45 -57.63
C MET A 318 -104.38 1.30 -58.70
N GLY A 319 -103.62 1.95 -59.58
CA GLY A 319 -104.15 2.66 -60.74
C GLY A 319 -104.96 1.75 -61.67
N LYS A 320 -104.46 0.56 -62.00
CA LYS A 320 -105.19 -0.43 -62.80
C LYS A 320 -106.48 -0.90 -62.13
N VAL A 321 -106.43 -1.24 -60.84
CA VAL A 321 -107.63 -1.66 -60.07
C VAL A 321 -108.67 -0.54 -60.07
N ARG A 322 -108.24 0.71 -59.89
CA ARG A 322 -109.13 1.88 -59.94
C ARG A 322 -109.81 2.00 -61.30
N ASN A 323 -109.07 1.84 -62.40
CA ASN A 323 -109.62 1.83 -63.75
C ASN A 323 -110.60 0.67 -63.98
N LEU A 324 -110.27 -0.52 -63.48
CA LEU A 324 -111.15 -1.70 -63.55
C LEU A 324 -112.46 -1.45 -62.80
N ASN A 325 -112.39 -0.91 -61.58
CA ASN A 325 -113.55 -0.53 -60.78
C ASN A 325 -114.40 0.54 -61.50
N THR A 326 -113.77 1.52 -62.14
CA THR A 326 -114.48 2.51 -62.96
C THR A 326 -115.17 1.85 -64.15
N ALA A 327 -114.51 0.93 -64.85
CA ALA A 327 -115.10 0.19 -65.97
C ALA A 327 -116.28 -0.70 -65.53
N ILE A 328 -116.13 -1.43 -64.42
CA ILE A 328 -117.20 -2.21 -63.79
C ILE A 328 -118.37 -1.29 -63.42
N ARG A 329 -118.10 -0.15 -62.79
CA ARG A 329 -119.12 0.85 -62.42
C ARG A 329 -119.86 1.36 -63.65
N ILE A 330 -119.15 1.77 -64.71
CA ILE A 330 -119.76 2.20 -65.98
C ILE A 330 -120.66 1.11 -66.56
N ARG A 331 -120.19 -0.15 -66.56
CA ARG A 331 -120.96 -1.30 -67.04
C ARG A 331 -122.20 -1.57 -66.17
N TYR A 332 -122.07 -1.43 -64.86
CA TYR A 332 -123.20 -1.51 -63.93
C TYR A 332 -124.20 -0.39 -64.20
N THR A 333 -123.75 0.85 -64.39
CA THR A 333 -124.63 1.99 -64.71
C THR A 333 -125.30 1.83 -66.08
N SER A 334 -124.64 1.23 -67.06
CA SER A 334 -125.25 0.94 -68.37
C SER A 334 -126.29 -0.18 -68.28
N ILE A 335 -126.05 -1.22 -67.47
CA ILE A 335 -127.03 -2.27 -67.17
C ILE A 335 -128.23 -1.68 -66.41
N TYR A 336 -128.00 -0.84 -65.40
CA TYR A 336 -129.07 -0.17 -64.64
C TYR A 336 -129.89 0.80 -65.50
N ARG A 337 -129.26 1.55 -66.41
CA ARG A 337 -129.96 2.38 -67.40
C ARG A 337 -130.80 1.56 -68.38
N ASN A 338 -130.32 0.39 -68.80
CA ASN A 338 -131.10 -0.52 -69.64
C ASN A 338 -132.26 -1.18 -68.87
N PHE A 339 -132.14 -1.33 -67.55
CA PHE A 339 -133.22 -1.84 -66.69
C PHE A 339 -134.31 -0.79 -66.43
N ASN A 340 -133.96 0.50 -66.32
CA ASN A 340 -134.92 1.60 -66.09
C ASN A 340 -135.58 2.18 -67.35
N MET A 341 -135.32 1.66 -68.56
CA MET A 341 -136.11 1.99 -69.76
C MET A 341 -137.33 1.07 -69.97
N TYR A 342 -137.55 0.11 -69.07
CA TYR A 342 -138.69 -0.83 -69.09
C TYR A 342 -139.65 -0.64 -67.91
N GLN A 343 -139.69 0.55 -67.33
CA GLN A 343 -140.73 1.05 -66.42
C GLN A 343 -141.17 2.41 -66.91
#